data_AF-H8Z755-F1
#
_entry.id   AF-H8Z755-F1
#
_cell.length_a   1.000
_cell.length_b   1.000
_cell.length_c   1.000
_cell.angle_alpha   90.00
_cell.angle_beta   90.00
_cell.angle_gamma   90.00
#
_symmetry.space_group_name_H-M   'P 1'
#
loop_
_entity.id
_entity.type
_entity.pdbx_description
1 polymer ?
#
loop_
_entity_poly.entity_id
_entity_poly.type
_entity_poly.pdbx_seq_one_letter_code
_entity_poly.pdbx_strand_id
1 'polypeptide(L)'
;MSELAIGETVTHKARREFGVGKIFKVYDNGKVAVEFPDSSTKTLIYKDKPYTTFTYISRDCLVPAGSSNSRQLKKAKGAKQTSSMKQSYLDYYIPLVAKFCSQLKMGQFDDLERLSQPFLPLFGDSYEHSQQKLLIIGQDTYQWFPADQFIAGELAEPGSGINKAFENVIQGYQFRDWGRNTHSFLGFVMGLLGSVNEIDDWTILKRGSGYEKVLGSFAWGNSNAIEVWATIEKYKEQGLPHPSQETWEAAREASKHFNKLEHMLLTLKPKTVLILNSGLEIEDFFAGLDFEGLGKIGERFLRYRVRNFDVDVYHTCHPSYMRNRGGPLGFIREFHDILEEKNSVRIEVSTLLQSEAEKAKSEDEALLDFIREHAPSAEKADKYELVAWVAATLIKHDAFMVVPTLAEILNDKGFKTDYDTEYSGGRGTYRLVSSTYIRLEKDGAIDEARYVAEAFRKPDLTYAYCSDDESAESEFN
;
A
#
# COMPACT_ATOMS: atom_id res chain seq x y z
N MET A 1 -14.96 -2.63 50.39
CA MET A 1 -14.71 -3.85 49.60
C MET A 1 -13.29 -4.30 49.90
N SER A 2 -13.10 -5.51 50.40
CA SER A 2 -11.78 -6.08 50.70
C SER A 2 -10.88 -6.03 49.45
N GLU A 3 -9.58 -5.83 49.64
CA GLU A 3 -8.60 -6.00 48.57
C GLU A 3 -8.61 -7.45 48.11
N LEU A 4 -8.84 -7.67 46.81
CA LEU A 4 -8.78 -9.00 46.24
C LEU A 4 -7.31 -9.41 46.12
N ALA A 5 -6.96 -10.57 46.67
CA ALA A 5 -5.60 -11.08 46.64
C ALA A 5 -5.45 -12.25 45.65
N ILE A 6 -4.23 -12.44 45.13
CA ILE A 6 -3.90 -13.64 44.35
C ILE A 6 -4.16 -14.88 45.21
N GLY A 7 -4.86 -15.86 44.64
CA GLY A 7 -5.27 -17.09 45.32
C GLY A 7 -6.69 -17.07 45.89
N GLU A 8 -7.33 -15.89 46.00
CA GLU A 8 -8.72 -15.82 46.43
C GLU A 8 -9.68 -16.39 45.39
N THR A 9 -10.79 -16.94 45.87
CA THR A 9 -11.84 -17.49 45.03
C THR A 9 -12.89 -16.42 44.73
N VAL A 10 -13.29 -16.36 43.47
CA VAL A 10 -14.36 -15.47 43.02
C VAL A 10 -15.43 -16.28 42.32
N THR A 11 -16.68 -16.02 42.68
CA THR A 11 -17.84 -16.60 42.00
C THR A 11 -18.25 -15.65 40.88
N HIS A 12 -18.23 -16.14 39.65
CA HIS A 12 -18.54 -15.34 38.47
C HIS A 12 -19.63 -16.01 37.64
N LYS A 13 -20.56 -15.21 37.12
CA LYS A 13 -21.68 -15.69 36.30
C LYS A 13 -21.36 -15.51 34.82
N ALA A 14 -21.09 -16.60 34.11
CA ALA A 14 -20.90 -16.60 32.67
C ALA A 14 -22.07 -17.34 32.00
N ARG A 15 -22.73 -16.71 31.02
CA ARG A 15 -23.77 -17.32 30.17
C ARG A 15 -24.84 -18.18 30.89
N ARG A 16 -25.27 -17.74 32.08
CA ARG A 16 -26.31 -18.35 32.96
C ARG A 16 -25.83 -19.41 33.96
N GLU A 17 -24.55 -19.74 34.01
CA GLU A 17 -23.97 -20.63 35.01
C GLU A 17 -23.02 -19.87 35.94
N PHE A 18 -22.95 -20.27 37.22
CA PHE A 18 -21.99 -19.72 38.18
C PHE A 18 -20.78 -20.64 38.26
N GLY A 19 -19.60 -20.11 37.95
CA GLY A 19 -18.32 -20.79 38.14
C GLY A 19 -17.55 -20.18 39.30
N VAL A 20 -16.87 -21.02 40.08
CA VAL A 20 -15.89 -20.58 41.10
C VAL A 20 -14.50 -20.65 40.48
N GLY A 21 -13.84 -19.51 40.35
CA GLY A 21 -12.48 -19.42 39.80
C GLY A 21 -11.51 -18.83 40.82
N LYS A 22 -10.21 -19.04 40.61
CA LYS A 22 -9.14 -18.46 41.44
C LYS A 22 -8.50 -17.28 40.74
N ILE A 23 -8.25 -16.19 41.47
CA ILE A 23 -7.49 -15.06 40.98
C ILE A 23 -6.02 -15.46 40.89
N PHE A 24 -5.42 -15.35 39.71
CA PHE A 24 -3.99 -15.61 39.52
C PHE A 24 -3.19 -14.34 39.18
N LYS A 25 -3.87 -13.24 38.85
CA LYS A 25 -3.23 -11.92 38.62
C LYS A 25 -4.19 -10.77 38.92
N VAL A 26 -3.66 -9.74 39.57
CA VAL A 26 -4.34 -8.44 39.78
C VAL A 26 -3.57 -7.38 38.98
N TYR A 27 -4.30 -6.50 38.30
CA TYR A 27 -3.73 -5.42 37.50
C TYR A 27 -4.00 -4.06 38.18
N ASP A 28 -3.09 -3.11 38.00
CA ASP A 28 -3.16 -1.76 38.61
C ASP A 28 -4.41 -0.97 38.19
N ASN A 29 -5.04 -1.35 37.07
CA ASN A 29 -6.28 -0.74 36.56
C ASN A 29 -7.57 -1.39 37.13
N GLY A 30 -7.47 -2.16 38.22
CA GLY A 30 -8.63 -2.76 38.88
C GLY A 30 -9.20 -4.00 38.17
N LYS A 31 -8.49 -4.55 37.19
CA LYS A 31 -8.84 -5.83 36.56
C LYS A 31 -8.20 -6.98 37.32
N VAL A 32 -8.88 -8.13 37.34
CA VAL A 32 -8.35 -9.40 37.88
C VAL A 32 -8.47 -10.48 36.82
N ALA A 33 -7.42 -11.28 36.64
CA ALA A 33 -7.47 -12.47 35.80
C ALA A 33 -7.77 -13.69 36.66
N VAL A 34 -8.77 -14.45 36.22
CA VAL A 34 -9.37 -15.57 36.94
C VAL A 34 -9.25 -16.83 36.10
N GLU A 35 -8.84 -17.90 36.75
CA GLU A 35 -8.74 -19.24 36.18
C GLU A 35 -9.86 -20.11 36.77
N PHE A 36 -10.63 -20.76 35.90
CA PHE A 36 -11.70 -21.69 36.29
C PHE A 36 -11.23 -23.13 36.07
N PRO A 37 -11.51 -24.07 36.99
CA PRO A 37 -11.01 -25.45 36.92
C PRO A 37 -11.31 -26.17 35.59
N ASP A 38 -12.48 -25.90 35.01
CA ASP A 38 -12.97 -26.59 33.80
C ASP A 38 -12.81 -25.75 32.52
N SER A 39 -12.02 -24.67 32.57
CA SER A 39 -11.80 -23.77 31.44
C SER A 39 -10.34 -23.77 31.02
N SER A 40 -10.08 -24.03 29.74
CA SER A 40 -8.77 -23.79 29.11
C SER A 40 -8.48 -22.30 28.88
N THR A 41 -9.44 -21.42 29.17
CA THR A 41 -9.35 -19.97 28.97
C THR A 41 -9.32 -19.22 30.28
N LYS A 42 -8.49 -18.18 30.33
CA LYS A 42 -8.36 -17.24 31.46
C LYS A 42 -9.29 -16.06 31.23
N THR A 43 -10.09 -15.69 32.22
CA THR A 43 -11.09 -14.63 32.09
C THR A 43 -10.65 -13.38 32.84
N LEU A 44 -10.80 -12.21 32.21
CA LEU A 44 -10.52 -10.91 32.82
C LEU A 44 -11.82 -10.30 33.36
N ILE A 45 -11.85 -9.97 34.64
CA ILE A 45 -13.02 -9.43 35.32
C ILE A 45 -12.65 -8.07 35.93
N TYR A 46 -13.58 -7.12 35.91
CA TYR A 46 -13.43 -5.83 36.57
C TYR A 46 -13.89 -5.94 38.03
N LYS A 47 -13.07 -5.44 38.96
CA LYS A 47 -13.36 -5.46 40.41
C LYS A 47 -14.69 -4.79 40.77
N ASP A 48 -15.11 -3.79 40.00
CA ASP A 48 -16.32 -2.99 40.19
C ASP A 48 -17.53 -3.45 39.34
N LYS A 49 -17.35 -4.41 38.41
CA LYS A 49 -18.41 -4.90 37.51
C LYS A 49 -18.40 -6.43 37.39
N PRO A 50 -18.80 -7.17 38.44
CA PRO A 50 -18.68 -8.63 38.50
C PRO A 50 -19.58 -9.40 37.51
N TYR A 51 -20.40 -8.71 36.70
CA TYR A 51 -21.36 -9.31 35.76
C TYR A 51 -21.08 -9.03 34.28
N THR A 52 -19.97 -8.38 33.93
CA THR A 52 -19.63 -8.08 32.53
C THR A 52 -18.53 -9.04 32.04
N THR A 53 -18.89 -10.05 31.26
CA THR A 53 -17.95 -11.02 30.67
C THR A 53 -17.26 -10.49 29.41
N PHE A 54 -15.94 -10.63 29.33
CA PHE A 54 -15.20 -10.75 28.08
C PHE A 54 -14.50 -12.12 28.07
N THR A 55 -14.88 -13.01 27.16
CA THR A 55 -14.18 -14.30 26.97
C THR A 55 -12.99 -14.09 26.04
N TYR A 56 -11.79 -14.41 26.49
CA TYR A 56 -10.60 -14.43 25.64
C TYR A 56 -10.49 -15.80 24.97
N ILE A 57 -10.87 -15.88 23.69
CA ILE A 57 -10.52 -17.01 22.83
C ILE A 57 -9.30 -16.57 22.04
N SER A 58 -8.25 -17.37 22.03
CA SER A 58 -7.04 -17.05 21.27
C SER A 58 -7.39 -16.83 19.80
N ARG A 59 -6.97 -15.67 19.29
CA ARG A 59 -7.09 -15.13 17.92
C ARG A 59 -8.52 -14.74 17.48
N ASP A 60 -8.61 -13.44 17.16
CA ASP A 60 -9.56 -12.72 16.29
C ASP A 60 -10.96 -12.31 16.82
N CYS A 61 -11.01 -11.01 17.16
CA CYS A 61 -12.12 -10.04 17.12
C CYS A 61 -13.16 -10.00 18.26
N LEU A 62 -13.31 -8.79 18.84
CA LEU A 62 -14.33 -8.35 19.80
C LEU A 62 -15.62 -7.92 19.08
N VAL A 63 -16.80 -8.29 19.59
CA VAL A 63 -18.09 -7.64 19.27
C VAL A 63 -18.93 -7.56 20.56
N PRO A 64 -19.62 -6.43 20.85
CA PRO A 64 -20.52 -6.31 22.01
C PRO A 64 -21.87 -7.00 21.75
N ALA A 65 -22.46 -7.59 22.79
CA ALA A 65 -23.78 -8.23 22.73
C ALA A 65 -24.90 -7.22 23.08
N GLY A 66 -25.82 -7.00 22.14
CA GLY A 66 -27.06 -6.22 22.32
C GLY A 66 -28.30 -6.99 21.84
N SER A 67 -29.26 -7.10 22.76
CA SER A 67 -30.63 -7.66 22.79
C SER A 67 -31.46 -7.91 21.51
N SER A 68 -31.92 -9.16 21.40
CA SER A 68 -33.29 -9.68 21.11
C SER A 68 -34.12 -9.18 19.91
N ASN A 69 -34.31 -10.08 18.92
CA ASN A 69 -35.61 -10.71 18.65
C ASN A 69 -35.45 -11.92 17.70
N SER A 70 -35.33 -13.13 18.25
CA SER A 70 -35.13 -14.37 17.52
C SER A 70 -36.42 -15.18 17.41
N ARG A 71 -37.25 -14.87 16.41
CA ARG A 71 -38.27 -15.82 15.94
C ARG A 71 -38.59 -15.70 14.46
N GLN A 72 -37.56 -15.55 13.62
CA GLN A 72 -37.58 -15.85 12.18
C GLN A 72 -36.15 -15.65 11.67
N LEU A 73 -35.39 -16.73 11.48
CA LEU A 73 -34.18 -16.84 10.62
C LEU A 73 -33.46 -18.19 10.91
N LYS A 74 -34.10 -19.28 10.52
CA LYS A 74 -33.36 -20.51 10.14
C LYS A 74 -33.14 -20.43 8.63
N LYS A 75 -32.13 -19.68 8.20
CA LYS A 75 -31.43 -19.75 6.89
C LYS A 75 -30.59 -18.47 6.70
N ALA A 76 -29.38 -18.46 7.23
CA ALA A 76 -28.25 -17.65 6.76
C ALA A 76 -27.01 -17.98 7.61
N LYS A 77 -26.26 -19.02 7.24
CA LYS A 77 -24.82 -19.06 7.55
C LYS A 77 -24.15 -18.15 6.52
N GLY A 78 -24.20 -16.84 6.76
CA GLY A 78 -23.49 -15.85 5.96
C GLY A 78 -22.02 -15.80 6.37
N ALA A 79 -21.13 -15.78 5.38
CA ALA A 79 -19.71 -15.49 5.56
C ALA A 79 -19.55 -14.22 6.40
N LYS A 80 -18.65 -14.25 7.40
CA LYS A 80 -18.29 -13.09 8.21
C LYS A 80 -17.58 -12.10 7.27
N GLN A 81 -18.30 -11.10 6.78
CA GLN A 81 -17.74 -10.06 5.92
C GLN A 81 -16.64 -9.34 6.71
N THR A 82 -15.38 -9.60 6.34
CA THR A 82 -14.24 -8.86 6.88
C THR A 82 -14.34 -7.43 6.37
N SER A 83 -14.35 -6.45 7.28
CA SER A 83 -14.29 -5.03 6.90
C SER A 83 -13.03 -4.75 6.10
N SER A 84 -13.14 -3.94 5.05
CA SER A 84 -11.96 -3.50 4.27
C SER A 84 -10.98 -2.72 5.13
N MET A 85 -9.72 -2.63 4.71
CA MET A 85 -8.72 -1.80 5.39
C MET A 85 -9.18 -0.34 5.47
N LYS A 86 -9.78 0.20 4.40
CA LYS A 86 -10.32 1.57 4.38
C LYS A 86 -11.41 1.78 5.43
N GLN A 87 -12.34 0.83 5.59
CA GLN A 87 -13.36 0.96 6.63
C GLN A 87 -12.72 0.96 8.04
N SER A 88 -11.80 0.03 8.29
CA SER A 88 -11.10 -0.06 9.58
C SER A 88 -10.27 1.19 9.89
N TYR A 89 -9.69 1.80 8.86
CA TYR A 89 -8.99 3.07 8.93
C TYR A 89 -9.93 4.22 9.29
N LEU A 90 -11.07 4.33 8.61
CA LEU A 90 -12.06 5.39 8.85
C LEU A 90 -12.63 5.30 10.26
N ASP A 91 -13.02 4.09 10.69
CA ASP A 91 -13.51 3.83 12.05
C ASP A 91 -12.50 4.25 13.12
N TYR A 92 -11.21 4.19 12.82
CA TYR A 92 -10.13 4.57 13.73
C TYR A 92 -9.86 6.07 13.73
N TYR A 93 -9.72 6.70 12.55
CA TYR A 93 -9.27 8.09 12.45
C TYR A 93 -10.39 9.11 12.61
N ILE A 94 -11.63 8.83 12.19
CA ILE A 94 -12.74 9.80 12.30
C ILE A 94 -12.93 10.31 13.74
N PRO A 95 -12.95 9.45 14.78
CA PRO A 95 -13.07 9.93 16.16
C PRO A 95 -11.89 10.80 16.62
N LEU A 96 -10.67 10.49 16.17
CA LEU A 96 -9.48 11.27 16.52
C LEU A 96 -9.49 12.65 15.85
N VAL A 97 -9.90 12.71 14.57
CA VAL A 97 -10.09 13.95 13.83
C VAL A 97 -11.17 14.82 14.47
N ALA A 98 -12.32 14.24 14.84
CA ALA A 98 -13.37 14.97 15.53
C ALA A 98 -12.88 15.61 16.84
N LYS A 99 -12.04 14.89 17.61
CA LYS A 99 -11.40 15.44 18.82
C LYS A 99 -10.46 16.60 18.50
N PHE A 100 -9.61 16.46 17.50
CA PHE A 100 -8.70 17.53 17.04
C PHE A 100 -9.48 18.78 16.61
N CYS A 101 -10.48 18.63 15.76
CA CYS A 101 -11.31 19.74 15.27
C CYS A 101 -12.06 20.43 16.42
N SER A 102 -12.60 19.67 17.37
CA SER A 102 -13.30 20.21 18.53
C SER A 102 -12.37 21.04 19.43
N GLN A 103 -11.15 20.56 19.69
CA GLN A 103 -10.16 21.27 20.52
C GLN A 103 -9.78 22.62 19.90
N LEU A 104 -9.51 22.66 18.60
CA LEU A 104 -9.17 23.91 17.91
C LEU A 104 -10.35 24.87 17.83
N LYS A 105 -11.57 24.36 17.61
CA LYS A 105 -12.78 25.20 17.57
C LYS A 105 -13.06 25.86 18.92
N MET A 106 -12.82 25.14 20.02
CA MET A 106 -12.99 25.68 21.38
C MET A 106 -11.98 26.79 21.72
N GLY A 107 -10.79 26.76 21.13
CA GLY A 107 -9.76 27.78 21.35
C GLY A 107 -10.01 29.11 20.65
N GLN A 108 -10.96 29.18 19.70
CA GLN A 108 -11.36 30.40 19.00
C GLN A 108 -10.19 31.17 18.33
N PHE A 109 -9.29 30.44 17.66
CA PHE A 109 -8.15 31.03 16.95
C PHE A 109 -8.58 31.68 15.62
N ASP A 110 -8.12 32.92 15.39
CA ASP A 110 -8.56 33.77 14.26
C ASP A 110 -7.81 33.53 12.93
N ASP A 111 -6.72 32.77 12.95
CA ASP A 111 -5.81 32.58 11.82
C ASP A 111 -5.57 31.11 11.43
N LEU A 112 -6.56 30.26 11.71
CA LEU A 112 -6.56 28.83 11.35
C LEU A 112 -6.44 28.60 9.84
N GLU A 113 -6.89 29.53 9.00
CA GLU A 113 -6.77 29.47 7.54
C GLU A 113 -5.31 29.52 7.05
N ARG A 114 -4.39 29.94 7.92
CA ARG A 114 -2.96 30.01 7.62
C ARG A 114 -2.20 28.76 8.06
N LEU A 115 -2.88 27.83 8.74
CA LEU A 115 -2.34 26.54 9.13
C LEU A 115 -2.74 25.49 8.08
N SER A 116 -1.83 24.58 7.76
CA SER A 116 -2.17 23.37 6.99
C SER A 116 -3.05 22.42 7.81
N GLN A 117 -4.00 21.74 7.16
CA GLN A 117 -4.80 20.70 7.81
C GLN A 117 -3.89 19.55 8.29
N PRO A 118 -4.30 18.74 9.30
CA PRO A 118 -3.49 17.60 9.71
C PRO A 118 -3.37 16.58 8.58
N PHE A 119 -2.16 16.10 8.35
CA PHE A 119 -1.88 14.98 7.47
C PHE A 119 -2.13 13.67 8.20
N LEU A 120 -3.02 12.86 7.62
CA LEU A 120 -3.29 11.50 8.06
C LEU A 120 -2.68 10.55 7.02
N PRO A 121 -2.15 9.39 7.43
CA PRO A 121 -1.49 8.48 6.52
C PRO A 121 -2.46 8.00 5.44
N LEU A 122 -2.01 7.97 4.19
CA LEU A 122 -2.79 7.55 3.03
C LEU A 122 -2.20 6.26 2.45
N PHE A 123 -3.01 5.51 1.73
CA PHE A 123 -2.59 4.28 1.08
C PHE A 123 -3.33 4.06 -0.24
N GLY A 124 -2.65 3.41 -1.18
CA GLY A 124 -3.21 3.11 -2.48
C GLY A 124 -4.19 1.93 -2.47
N ASP A 125 -5.03 1.84 -3.50
CA ASP A 125 -6.09 0.82 -3.59
C ASP A 125 -5.55 -0.62 -3.67
N SER A 126 -4.29 -0.81 -4.06
CA SER A 126 -3.63 -2.13 -4.11
C SER A 126 -2.85 -2.46 -2.84
N TYR A 127 -2.76 -1.55 -1.87
CA TYR A 127 -1.89 -1.69 -0.70
C TYR A 127 -2.32 -2.83 0.22
N GLU A 128 -3.62 -3.01 0.43
CA GLU A 128 -4.17 -4.05 1.30
C GLU A 128 -3.74 -5.47 0.84
N HIS A 129 -3.59 -5.64 -0.48
CA HIS A 129 -3.20 -6.89 -1.13
C HIS A 129 -1.72 -6.96 -1.52
N SER A 130 -0.97 -5.87 -1.33
CA SER A 130 0.46 -5.80 -1.62
C SER A 130 1.23 -6.81 -0.76
N GLN A 131 2.11 -7.58 -1.38
CA GLN A 131 2.97 -8.53 -0.65
C GLN A 131 3.94 -7.80 0.28
N GLN A 132 4.46 -6.65 -0.14
CA GLN A 132 5.45 -5.91 0.63
C GLN A 132 4.83 -5.10 1.77
N LYS A 133 3.60 -4.58 1.61
CA LYS A 133 2.95 -3.64 2.55
C LYS A 133 3.93 -2.60 3.09
N LEU A 134 4.58 -1.88 2.18
CA LEU A 134 5.57 -0.86 2.49
C LEU A 134 4.89 0.44 2.94
N LEU A 135 5.22 0.92 4.13
CA LEU A 135 4.83 2.24 4.62
C LEU A 135 6.05 3.17 4.60
N ILE A 136 5.94 4.32 3.93
CA ILE A 136 7.02 5.32 3.84
C ILE A 136 6.61 6.58 4.59
N ILE A 137 7.42 7.02 5.55
CA ILE A 137 7.10 8.10 6.48
C ILE A 137 8.02 9.30 6.22
N GLY A 138 7.44 10.45 5.88
CA GLY A 138 8.12 11.73 5.75
C GLY A 138 8.20 12.50 7.08
N GLN A 139 8.72 13.73 7.01
CA GLN A 139 8.81 14.61 8.18
C GLN A 139 7.46 15.25 8.51
N ASP A 140 6.96 16.09 7.60
CA ASP A 140 5.73 16.86 7.63
C ASP A 140 5.29 17.17 6.18
N THR A 141 4.17 17.85 6.03
CA THR A 141 3.60 18.20 4.72
C THR A 141 3.61 19.70 4.55
N TYR A 142 4.21 20.18 3.46
CA TYR A 142 4.29 21.60 3.13
C TYR A 142 3.01 22.08 2.44
N GLN A 143 2.32 23.07 3.01
CA GLN A 143 1.10 23.69 2.46
C GLN A 143 -0.02 22.68 2.15
N TRP A 144 -0.26 21.75 3.07
CA TRP A 144 -1.24 20.69 2.92
C TRP A 144 -2.65 21.16 3.29
N PHE A 145 -3.35 21.76 2.32
CA PHE A 145 -4.74 22.25 2.40
C PHE A 145 -5.08 23.16 3.63
N PRO A 146 -6.03 24.09 3.53
CA PRO A 146 -6.35 24.97 4.68
C PRO A 146 -7.02 24.23 5.85
N ALA A 147 -6.52 24.42 7.09
CA ALA A 147 -7.06 23.76 8.28
C ALA A 147 -8.46 24.23 8.66
N ASP A 148 -8.79 25.50 8.44
CA ASP A 148 -10.12 26.08 8.71
C ASP A 148 -11.23 25.36 7.93
N GLN A 149 -11.01 25.13 6.64
CA GLN A 149 -11.94 24.43 5.76
C GLN A 149 -12.08 22.95 6.15
N PHE A 150 -10.97 22.32 6.52
CA PHE A 150 -10.98 20.94 7.03
C PHE A 150 -11.78 20.83 8.32
N ILE A 151 -11.54 21.70 9.30
CA ILE A 151 -12.25 21.72 10.58
C ILE A 151 -13.75 21.96 10.37
N ALA A 152 -14.12 22.93 9.54
CA ALA A 152 -15.52 23.21 9.25
C ALA A 152 -16.21 22.01 8.57
N GLY A 153 -15.54 21.37 7.62
CA GLY A 153 -16.04 20.19 6.91
C GLY A 153 -16.22 18.99 7.84
N GLU A 154 -15.22 18.66 8.65
CA GLU A 154 -15.24 17.51 9.57
C GLU A 154 -16.27 17.67 10.70
N LEU A 155 -16.53 18.91 11.16
CA LEU A 155 -17.58 19.18 12.15
C LEU A 155 -18.99 19.10 11.56
N ALA A 156 -19.16 19.38 10.27
CA ALA A 156 -20.44 19.27 9.57
C ALA A 156 -20.73 17.83 9.12
N GLU A 157 -19.72 17.14 8.60
CA GLU A 157 -19.78 15.79 8.07
C GLU A 157 -18.50 15.02 8.44
N PRO A 158 -18.50 14.25 9.54
CA PRO A 158 -17.33 13.52 10.01
C PRO A 158 -16.78 12.55 8.96
N GLY A 159 -15.47 12.63 8.72
CA GLY A 159 -14.75 11.86 7.71
C GLY A 159 -14.75 12.46 6.30
N SER A 160 -15.41 13.60 6.08
CA SER A 160 -15.49 14.22 4.75
C SER A 160 -14.12 14.64 4.19
N GLY A 161 -13.25 15.22 5.02
CA GLY A 161 -11.88 15.59 4.65
C GLY A 161 -11.00 14.37 4.40
N ILE A 162 -11.17 13.30 5.19
CA ILE A 162 -10.48 12.02 4.97
C ILE A 162 -10.88 11.41 3.62
N ASN A 163 -12.18 11.34 3.33
CA ASN A 163 -12.68 10.77 2.07
C ASN A 163 -12.22 11.58 0.85
N LYS A 164 -12.28 12.92 0.94
CA LYS A 164 -11.74 13.81 -0.11
C LYS A 164 -10.25 13.58 -0.36
N ALA A 165 -9.45 13.29 0.67
CA ALA A 165 -8.04 12.96 0.50
C ALA A 165 -7.86 11.65 -0.28
N PHE A 166 -8.65 10.61 -0.01
CA PHE A 166 -8.62 9.38 -0.81
C PHE A 166 -9.06 9.61 -2.26
N GLU A 167 -10.18 10.32 -2.47
CA GLU A 167 -10.70 10.58 -3.83
C GLU A 167 -9.72 11.41 -4.66
N ASN A 168 -9.27 12.54 -4.13
CA ASN A 168 -8.43 13.47 -4.89
C ASN A 168 -6.99 12.95 -5.03
N VAL A 169 -6.40 12.49 -3.93
CA VAL A 169 -4.97 12.18 -3.91
C VAL A 169 -4.72 10.77 -4.38
N ILE A 170 -5.45 9.78 -3.86
CA ILE A 170 -5.21 8.37 -4.18
C ILE A 170 -5.84 8.00 -5.52
N GLN A 171 -7.16 8.17 -5.67
CA GLN A 171 -7.87 7.74 -6.87
C GLN A 171 -7.58 8.64 -8.06
N GLY A 172 -7.45 9.95 -7.81
CA GLY A 172 -7.01 10.92 -8.81
C GLY A 172 -5.51 10.93 -9.09
N TYR A 173 -4.71 10.13 -8.36
CA TYR A 173 -3.25 10.07 -8.46
C TYR A 173 -2.54 11.44 -8.44
N GLN A 174 -3.10 12.46 -7.79
CA GLN A 174 -2.52 13.82 -7.77
C GLN A 174 -1.08 13.86 -7.23
N PHE A 175 -0.71 12.90 -6.38
CA PHE A 175 0.66 12.79 -5.87
C PHE A 175 1.71 12.52 -6.96
N ARG A 176 1.30 12.07 -8.17
CA ARG A 176 2.19 11.94 -9.33
C ARG A 176 2.77 13.28 -9.77
N ASP A 177 2.12 14.40 -9.50
CA ASP A 177 2.66 15.71 -9.90
C ASP A 177 3.65 16.28 -8.89
N TRP A 178 3.70 15.70 -7.69
CA TRP A 178 4.51 16.20 -6.59
C TRP A 178 5.94 15.66 -6.66
N GLY A 179 6.90 16.45 -6.18
CA GLY A 179 8.30 16.03 -6.07
C GLY A 179 9.04 15.83 -7.40
N ARG A 180 9.64 16.90 -7.93
CA ARG A 180 10.24 16.91 -9.30
C ARG A 180 11.44 15.99 -9.52
N ASN A 181 12.11 15.54 -8.46
CA ASN A 181 13.30 14.70 -8.52
C ASN A 181 13.45 13.87 -7.24
N THR A 182 14.36 12.92 -7.24
CA THR A 182 14.62 12.01 -6.11
C THR A 182 15.15 12.67 -4.84
N HIS A 183 15.46 13.98 -4.85
CA HIS A 183 15.78 14.74 -3.63
C HIS A 183 14.54 15.27 -2.88
N SER A 184 13.35 15.10 -3.45
CA SER A 184 12.08 15.34 -2.77
C SER A 184 11.51 14.04 -2.21
N PHE A 185 10.66 14.12 -1.19
CA PHE A 185 10.02 12.94 -0.59
C PHE A 185 9.33 12.06 -1.64
N LEU A 186 8.38 12.60 -2.41
CA LEU A 186 7.66 11.79 -3.40
C LEU A 186 8.50 11.40 -4.61
N GLY A 187 9.48 12.22 -5.04
CA GLY A 187 10.41 11.77 -6.07
C GLY A 187 11.29 10.61 -5.61
N PHE A 188 11.69 10.59 -4.33
CA PHE A 188 12.38 9.44 -3.72
C PHE A 188 11.48 8.21 -3.68
N VAL A 189 10.23 8.37 -3.22
CA VAL A 189 9.23 7.30 -3.20
C VAL A 189 9.05 6.68 -4.58
N MET A 190 8.90 7.51 -5.63
CA MET A 190 8.76 7.02 -7.00
C MET A 190 10.01 6.28 -7.47
N GLY A 191 11.20 6.80 -7.17
CA GLY A 191 12.46 6.10 -7.46
C GLY A 191 12.56 4.75 -6.75
N LEU A 192 12.12 4.68 -5.49
CA LEU A 192 12.10 3.44 -4.72
C LEU A 192 11.09 2.43 -5.28
N LEU A 193 9.86 2.86 -5.57
CA LEU A 193 8.86 2.00 -6.20
C LEU A 193 9.34 1.50 -7.56
N GLY A 194 10.00 2.35 -8.34
CA GLY A 194 10.62 1.95 -9.60
C GLY A 194 11.66 0.85 -9.39
N SER A 195 12.63 1.07 -8.49
CA SER A 195 13.67 0.08 -8.17
C SER A 195 13.10 -1.26 -7.70
N VAL A 196 12.12 -1.23 -6.80
CA VAL A 196 11.50 -2.44 -6.21
C VAL A 196 10.66 -3.24 -7.21
N ASN A 197 10.21 -2.60 -8.29
CA ASN A 197 9.42 -3.23 -9.34
C ASN A 197 10.20 -3.34 -10.67
N GLU A 198 11.54 -3.26 -10.61
CA GLU A 198 12.42 -3.43 -11.77
C GLU A 198 12.12 -2.45 -12.93
N ILE A 199 11.74 -1.22 -12.58
CA ILE A 199 11.50 -0.13 -13.52
C ILE A 199 12.72 0.80 -13.55
N ASP A 200 13.52 0.70 -14.61
CA ASP A 200 14.75 1.48 -14.79
C ASP A 200 14.53 3.00 -14.78
N ASP A 201 13.53 3.48 -15.54
CA ASP A 201 13.15 4.89 -15.56
C ASP A 201 11.93 5.14 -14.67
N TRP A 202 12.17 5.41 -13.38
CA TRP A 202 11.11 5.74 -12.43
C TRP A 202 10.24 6.95 -12.85
N THR A 203 10.71 7.82 -13.75
CA THR A 203 9.94 8.99 -14.17
C THR A 203 8.69 8.62 -14.97
N ILE A 204 8.64 7.41 -15.54
CA ILE A 204 7.44 6.91 -16.22
C ILE A 204 6.25 6.74 -15.26
N LEU A 205 6.52 6.43 -13.98
CA LEU A 205 5.50 6.35 -12.92
C LEU A 205 4.77 7.70 -12.71
N LYS A 206 5.41 8.80 -13.10
CA LYS A 206 4.84 10.15 -13.00
C LYS A 206 4.10 10.59 -14.28
N ARG A 207 4.41 10.00 -15.43
CA ARG A 207 3.97 10.49 -16.75
C ARG A 207 2.93 9.61 -17.44
N GLY A 208 2.87 8.32 -17.11
CA GLY A 208 2.09 7.33 -17.87
C GLY A 208 0.90 6.75 -17.10
N SER A 209 -0.08 6.27 -17.84
CA SER A 209 -1.02 5.23 -17.40
C SER A 209 -0.35 3.85 -17.47
N GLY A 210 -0.89 2.85 -16.77
CA GLY A 210 -0.42 1.46 -16.79
C GLY A 210 0.38 1.02 -15.55
N TYR A 211 0.65 1.95 -14.61
CA TYR A 211 1.38 1.66 -13.37
C TYR A 211 0.52 1.81 -12.11
N GLU A 212 -0.81 1.80 -12.26
CA GLU A 212 -1.79 2.00 -11.20
C GLU A 212 -1.60 1.01 -10.04
N LYS A 213 -1.22 -0.24 -10.34
CA LYS A 213 -0.94 -1.27 -9.33
C LYS A 213 0.29 -0.93 -8.49
N VAL A 214 1.38 -0.49 -9.12
CA VAL A 214 2.63 -0.09 -8.42
C VAL A 214 2.40 1.16 -7.58
N LEU A 215 1.74 2.16 -8.16
CA LEU A 215 1.38 3.39 -7.46
C LEU A 215 0.35 3.15 -6.36
N GLY A 216 -0.44 2.10 -6.50
CA GLY A 216 -1.41 1.65 -5.50
C GLY A 216 -0.82 0.76 -4.41
N SER A 217 0.43 0.28 -4.51
CA SER A 217 0.94 -0.83 -3.68
C SER A 217 1.61 -0.41 -2.38
N PHE A 218 1.62 0.88 -2.05
CA PHE A 218 2.30 1.43 -0.88
C PHE A 218 1.39 2.35 -0.08
N ALA A 219 1.81 2.62 1.15
CA ALA A 219 1.22 3.63 2.01
C ALA A 219 2.26 4.70 2.35
N TRP A 220 1.81 5.91 2.65
CA TRP A 220 2.69 6.94 3.19
C TRP A 220 2.08 7.72 4.34
N GLY A 221 2.95 8.20 5.22
CA GLY A 221 2.63 8.92 6.42
C GLY A 221 3.61 10.07 6.65
N ASN A 222 3.39 10.83 7.72
CA ASN A 222 4.37 11.78 8.23
C ASN A 222 4.60 11.53 9.72
N SER A 223 5.82 11.81 10.19
CA SER A 223 6.13 11.80 11.62
C SER A 223 5.45 12.95 12.39
N ASN A 224 5.08 14.01 11.67
CA ASN A 224 4.33 15.13 12.19
C ASN A 224 3.08 15.32 11.33
N ALA A 225 1.90 15.25 11.95
CA ALA A 225 0.64 15.48 11.27
C ALA A 225 0.46 16.95 10.89
N ILE A 226 1.04 17.88 11.62
CA ILE A 226 1.09 19.30 11.23
C ILE A 226 2.53 19.74 10.94
N GLU A 227 2.67 20.82 10.18
CA GLU A 227 3.96 21.45 9.87
C GLU A 227 4.75 21.77 11.14
N VAL A 228 6.05 21.49 11.11
CA VAL A 228 6.93 21.92 12.21
C VAL A 228 7.16 23.42 12.15
N TRP A 229 7.40 24.05 13.31
CA TRP A 229 7.59 25.50 13.36
C TRP A 229 8.70 26.00 12.44
N ALA A 230 9.80 25.26 12.32
CA ALA A 230 10.90 25.59 11.40
C ALA A 230 10.49 25.62 9.91
N THR A 231 9.41 24.93 9.53
CA THR A 231 8.81 25.04 8.19
C THR A 231 8.03 26.35 8.07
N ILE A 232 7.26 26.70 9.10
CA ILE A 232 6.47 27.94 9.18
C ILE A 232 7.36 29.18 9.21
N GLU A 233 8.51 29.13 9.89
CA GLU A 233 9.46 30.26 9.92
C GLU A 233 9.95 30.64 8.51
N LYS A 234 10.07 29.67 7.60
CA LYS A 234 10.42 29.95 6.20
C LYS A 234 9.32 30.71 5.47
N TYR A 235 8.05 30.53 5.83
CA TYR A 235 6.94 31.34 5.30
C TYR A 235 7.10 32.80 5.70
N LYS A 236 7.42 33.03 6.97
CA LYS A 236 7.68 34.37 7.49
C LYS A 236 8.85 35.04 6.77
N GLU A 237 9.95 34.33 6.55
CA GLU A 237 11.11 34.83 5.79
C GLU A 237 10.75 35.17 4.33
N GLN A 238 9.81 34.45 3.74
CA GLN A 238 9.35 34.65 2.36
C GLN A 238 8.19 35.66 2.24
N GLY A 239 7.70 36.20 3.36
CA GLY A 239 6.51 37.07 3.38
C GLY A 239 5.20 36.35 3.02
N LEU A 240 5.17 35.03 3.17
CA LEU A 240 3.97 34.22 2.97
C LEU A 240 3.07 34.23 4.22
N PRO A 241 1.75 34.07 4.06
CA PRO A 241 0.84 33.90 5.19
C PRO A 241 1.30 32.76 6.10
N HIS A 242 1.28 33.02 7.41
CA HIS A 242 1.65 32.06 8.44
C HIS A 242 0.74 32.24 9.66
N PRO A 243 0.48 31.17 10.45
CA PRO A 243 -0.27 31.28 11.68
C PRO A 243 0.57 31.99 12.74
N SER A 244 -0.10 32.42 13.80
CA SER A 244 0.52 32.83 15.05
C SER A 244 1.17 31.62 15.74
N GLN A 245 2.13 31.88 16.61
CA GLN A 245 2.76 30.83 17.40
C GLN A 245 1.75 30.13 18.31
N GLU A 246 0.80 30.88 18.88
CA GLU A 246 -0.26 30.35 19.73
C GLU A 246 -1.16 29.36 18.99
N THR A 247 -1.63 29.73 17.79
CA THR A 247 -2.45 28.85 16.94
C THR A 247 -1.69 27.58 16.54
N TRP A 248 -0.42 27.72 16.19
CA TRP A 248 0.43 26.57 15.87
C TRP A 248 0.64 25.65 17.08
N GLU A 249 0.95 26.19 18.26
CA GLU A 249 1.13 25.41 19.49
C GLU A 249 -0.15 24.66 19.87
N ALA A 250 -1.30 25.30 19.76
CA ALA A 250 -2.60 24.67 20.02
C ALA A 250 -2.86 23.49 19.05
N ALA A 251 -2.59 23.68 17.76
CA ALA A 251 -2.70 22.60 16.78
C ALA A 251 -1.66 21.49 17.02
N ARG A 252 -0.46 21.85 17.46
CA ARG A 252 0.61 20.90 17.78
C ARG A 252 0.22 20.01 18.94
N GLU A 253 -0.36 20.60 19.98
CA GLU A 253 -0.87 19.87 21.14
C GLU A 253 -2.00 18.93 20.74
N ALA A 254 -3.00 19.45 20.00
CA ALA A 254 -4.16 18.67 19.56
C ALA A 254 -3.77 17.49 18.65
N SER A 255 -2.70 17.64 17.85
CA SER A 255 -2.23 16.64 16.89
C SER A 255 -1.30 15.57 17.47
N LYS A 256 -0.90 15.64 18.76
CA LYS A 256 0.02 14.65 19.37
C LYS A 256 -0.43 13.20 19.18
N HIS A 257 -1.74 12.94 19.16
CA HIS A 257 -2.34 11.63 18.95
C HIS A 257 -2.35 11.16 17.47
N PHE A 258 -1.79 11.93 16.55
CA PHE A 258 -1.54 11.49 15.17
C PHE A 258 -0.07 11.16 14.94
N ASN A 259 0.82 11.74 15.75
CA ASN A 259 2.27 11.71 15.56
C ASN A 259 2.94 10.43 16.08
N LYS A 260 2.20 9.35 16.35
CA LYS A 260 2.74 8.09 16.87
C LYS A 260 2.68 7.00 15.81
N LEU A 261 3.73 6.19 15.73
CA LEU A 261 3.79 5.07 14.80
C LEU A 261 2.66 4.05 15.03
N GLU A 262 2.24 3.88 16.29
CA GLU A 262 1.18 2.92 16.67
C GLU A 262 -0.09 3.07 15.82
N HIS A 263 -0.55 4.30 15.56
CA HIS A 263 -1.76 4.56 14.79
C HIS A 263 -1.65 4.02 13.36
N MET A 264 -0.50 4.23 12.72
CA MET A 264 -0.19 3.71 11.40
C MET A 264 -0.10 2.17 11.40
N LEU A 265 0.52 1.58 12.42
CA LEU A 265 0.64 0.11 12.51
C LEU A 265 -0.71 -0.57 12.70
N LEU A 266 -1.59 -0.01 13.53
CA LEU A 266 -2.94 -0.53 13.78
C LEU A 266 -3.82 -0.50 12.53
N THR A 267 -3.76 0.59 11.77
CA THR A 267 -4.66 0.83 10.63
C THR A 267 -4.13 0.26 9.33
N LEU A 268 -2.84 0.42 9.03
CA LEU A 268 -2.24 0.03 7.76
C LEU A 268 -1.63 -1.38 7.79
N LYS A 269 -1.25 -1.87 8.98
CA LYS A 269 -0.63 -3.20 9.16
C LYS A 269 0.56 -3.42 8.19
N PRO A 270 1.53 -2.50 8.13
CA PRO A 270 2.69 -2.64 7.25
C PRO A 270 3.55 -3.84 7.65
N LYS A 271 4.33 -4.39 6.71
CA LYS A 271 5.39 -5.38 7.03
C LYS A 271 6.78 -4.75 7.15
N THR A 272 6.94 -3.60 6.51
CA THR A 272 8.16 -2.80 6.50
C THR A 272 7.79 -1.32 6.55
N VAL A 273 8.48 -0.57 7.39
CA VAL A 273 8.36 0.89 7.49
C VAL A 273 9.70 1.52 7.12
N LEU A 274 9.68 2.54 6.27
CA LEU A 274 10.84 3.38 5.95
C LEU A 274 10.58 4.81 6.42
N ILE A 275 11.40 5.33 7.32
CA ILE A 275 11.32 6.68 7.87
C ILE A 275 12.40 7.56 7.26
N LEU A 276 11.98 8.68 6.66
CA LEU A 276 12.82 9.65 5.95
C LEU A 276 12.86 10.99 6.71
N ASN A 277 13.22 10.96 8.00
CA ASN A 277 13.29 12.14 8.86
C ASN A 277 14.43 11.99 9.89
N SER A 278 15.56 12.65 9.68
CA SER A 278 16.70 12.59 10.61
C SER A 278 16.48 13.30 11.94
N GLY A 279 15.51 14.22 12.03
CA GLY A 279 15.18 14.94 13.26
C GLY A 279 14.08 14.26 14.09
N LEU A 280 13.83 12.97 13.84
CA LEU A 280 12.83 12.21 14.56
C LEU A 280 13.36 11.74 15.92
N GLU A 281 12.65 12.10 16.99
CA GLU A 281 12.84 11.52 18.33
C GLU A 281 12.19 10.13 18.36
N ILE A 282 12.99 9.08 18.21
CA ILE A 282 12.50 7.70 18.04
C ILE A 282 11.70 7.23 19.26
N GLU A 283 12.17 7.54 20.46
CA GLU A 283 11.53 7.15 21.72
C GLU A 283 10.13 7.75 21.85
N ASP A 284 9.97 9.01 21.44
CA ASP A 284 8.67 9.66 21.43
C ASP A 284 7.79 9.07 20.31
N PHE A 285 8.30 8.92 19.09
CA PHE A 285 7.54 8.42 17.95
C PHE A 285 7.06 6.97 18.14
N PHE A 286 7.84 6.15 18.85
CA PHE A 286 7.56 4.74 19.16
C PHE A 286 6.89 4.56 20.53
N ALA A 287 6.57 5.64 21.24
CA ALA A 287 5.96 5.56 22.56
C ALA A 287 4.72 4.63 22.56
N GLY A 288 4.68 3.68 23.49
CA GLY A 288 3.63 2.66 23.59
C GLY A 288 3.90 1.36 22.84
N LEU A 289 4.95 1.30 22.00
CA LEU A 289 5.35 0.09 21.27
C LEU A 289 6.41 -0.73 22.00
N ASP A 290 6.39 -2.04 21.81
CA ASP A 290 7.49 -2.94 22.21
C ASP A 290 8.49 -2.99 21.06
N PHE A 291 9.59 -2.24 21.18
CA PHE A 291 10.59 -2.12 20.13
C PHE A 291 12.03 -2.29 20.62
N GLU A 292 12.89 -2.73 19.71
CA GLU A 292 14.33 -2.82 19.93
C GLU A 292 15.10 -2.21 18.76
N GLY A 293 16.24 -1.58 19.06
CA GLY A 293 17.21 -1.14 18.05
C GLY A 293 18.14 -2.29 17.68
N LEU A 294 18.23 -2.59 16.39
CA LEU A 294 19.09 -3.65 15.84
C LEU A 294 20.41 -3.11 15.28
N GLY A 295 20.66 -1.80 15.42
CA GLY A 295 21.87 -1.13 14.95
C GLY A 295 21.77 -0.66 13.50
N LYS A 296 22.93 -0.43 12.87
CA LYS A 296 23.02 -0.03 11.47
C LYS A 296 22.89 -1.25 10.57
N ILE A 297 22.21 -1.06 9.44
CA ILE A 297 22.21 -1.99 8.31
C ILE A 297 22.69 -1.24 7.07
N GLY A 298 23.69 -1.82 6.40
CA GLY A 298 24.48 -1.08 5.41
C GLY A 298 25.17 0.14 6.01
N GLU A 299 25.38 1.16 5.18
CA GLU A 299 26.02 2.41 5.61
C GLU A 299 25.00 3.49 6.00
N ARG A 300 23.75 3.37 5.53
CA ARG A 300 22.83 4.50 5.46
C ARG A 300 21.57 4.37 6.32
N PHE A 301 21.31 3.20 6.89
CA PHE A 301 20.05 2.93 7.61
C PHE A 301 20.30 2.47 9.05
N LEU A 302 19.48 2.98 9.96
CA LEU A 302 19.27 2.39 11.28
C LEU A 302 18.08 1.44 11.19
N ARG A 303 18.17 0.29 11.87
CA ARG A 303 17.12 -0.73 11.90
C ARG A 303 16.55 -0.88 13.30
N TYR A 304 15.23 -0.97 13.36
CA TYR A 304 14.46 -1.28 14.56
C TYR A 304 13.49 -2.42 14.28
N ARG A 305 13.10 -3.16 15.32
CA ARG A 305 12.05 -4.18 15.28
C ARG A 305 10.95 -3.80 16.26
N VAL A 306 9.71 -3.67 15.78
CA VAL A 306 8.52 -3.53 16.62
C VAL A 306 7.90 -4.91 16.80
N ARG A 307 8.17 -5.54 17.96
CA ARG A 307 7.93 -6.97 18.21
C ARG A 307 6.45 -7.32 18.26
N ASN A 308 5.64 -6.49 18.91
CA ASN A 308 4.20 -6.73 19.04
C ASN A 308 3.42 -6.58 17.73
N PHE A 309 4.00 -5.97 16.70
CA PHE A 309 3.42 -5.88 15.36
C PHE A 309 4.15 -6.75 14.31
N ASP A 310 5.29 -7.36 14.67
CA ASP A 310 6.15 -8.11 13.75
C ASP A 310 6.68 -7.26 12.56
N VAL A 311 7.03 -6.00 12.82
CA VAL A 311 7.41 -5.02 11.78
C VAL A 311 8.86 -4.58 11.90
N ASP A 312 9.57 -4.57 10.77
CA ASP A 312 10.88 -3.91 10.67
C ASP A 312 10.70 -2.45 10.29
N VAL A 313 11.40 -1.56 11.01
CA VAL A 313 11.46 -0.14 10.71
C VAL A 313 12.89 0.22 10.35
N TYR A 314 13.04 0.92 9.23
CA TYR A 314 14.29 1.45 8.74
C TYR A 314 14.24 2.97 8.78
N HIS A 315 15.30 3.59 9.29
CA HIS A 315 15.33 5.02 9.53
C HIS A 315 16.56 5.65 8.90
N THR A 316 16.33 6.73 8.17
CA THR A 316 17.38 7.50 7.54
C THR A 316 17.01 8.99 7.39
N CYS A 317 17.89 9.79 6.79
CA CYS A 317 17.66 11.21 6.58
C CYS A 317 16.68 11.49 5.45
N HIS A 318 16.14 12.72 5.42
CA HIS A 318 15.27 13.16 4.33
C HIS A 318 16.05 13.23 2.99
N PRO A 319 15.43 12.94 1.83
CA PRO A 319 16.12 12.89 0.53
C PRO A 319 16.90 14.15 0.13
N SER A 320 16.47 15.33 0.61
CA SER A 320 17.20 16.59 0.38
C SER A 320 18.60 16.59 1.00
N TYR A 321 18.82 15.85 2.10
CA TYR A 321 20.11 15.73 2.78
C TYR A 321 20.99 14.60 2.21
N MET A 322 20.45 13.76 1.31
CA MET A 322 21.19 12.63 0.74
C MET A 322 22.22 13.05 -0.32
N ARG A 323 22.13 14.28 -0.87
CA ARG A 323 23.03 14.77 -1.94
C ARG A 323 24.51 14.59 -1.60
N ASN A 324 24.90 14.86 -0.35
CA ASN A 324 26.30 14.78 0.09
C ASN A 324 26.65 13.43 0.74
N ARG A 325 25.79 12.40 0.57
CA ARG A 325 25.91 11.07 1.21
C ARG A 325 25.78 9.92 0.20
N GLY A 326 26.18 10.15 -1.05
CA GLY A 326 26.04 9.20 -2.16
C GLY A 326 24.79 9.38 -3.01
N GLY A 327 23.97 10.40 -2.72
CA GLY A 327 22.78 10.75 -3.48
C GLY A 327 21.58 9.83 -3.21
N PRO A 328 20.34 10.29 -3.48
CA PRO A 328 19.12 9.52 -3.25
C PRO A 328 19.12 8.12 -3.88
N LEU A 329 19.67 7.98 -5.08
CA LEU A 329 19.71 6.70 -5.80
C LEU A 329 20.55 5.64 -5.07
N GLY A 330 21.62 6.05 -4.36
CA GLY A 330 22.40 5.14 -3.53
C GLY A 330 21.59 4.58 -2.36
N PHE A 331 20.81 5.43 -1.69
CA PHE A 331 19.91 5.01 -0.61
C PHE A 331 18.80 4.09 -1.13
N ILE A 332 18.24 4.40 -2.31
CA ILE A 332 17.21 3.57 -2.95
C ILE A 332 17.74 2.17 -3.23
N ARG A 333 18.93 2.06 -3.86
CA ARG A 333 19.55 0.77 -4.15
C ARG A 333 19.84 -0.03 -2.88
N GLU A 334 20.48 0.58 -1.90
CA GLU A 334 20.78 -0.11 -0.63
C GLU A 334 19.50 -0.55 0.10
N PHE A 335 18.44 0.25 0.06
CA PHE A 335 17.16 -0.16 0.63
C PHE A 335 16.48 -1.28 -0.18
N HIS A 336 16.62 -1.27 -1.50
CA HIS A 336 16.16 -2.35 -2.36
C HIS A 336 16.86 -3.67 -2.00
N ASP A 337 18.19 -3.67 -1.87
CA ASP A 337 18.98 -4.84 -1.48
C ASP A 337 18.53 -5.40 -0.12
N ILE A 338 18.23 -4.51 0.84
CA ILE A 338 17.68 -4.89 2.16
C ILE A 338 16.31 -5.57 2.03
N LEU A 339 15.44 -5.08 1.14
CA LEU A 339 14.13 -5.67 0.90
C LEU A 339 14.24 -7.03 0.21
N GLU A 340 15.14 -7.16 -0.76
CA GLU A 340 15.43 -8.44 -1.46
C GLU A 340 15.98 -9.49 -0.49
N GLU A 341 16.95 -9.15 0.35
CA GLU A 341 17.49 -10.07 1.36
C GLU A 341 16.38 -10.57 2.29
N LYS A 342 15.54 -9.66 2.79
CA LYS A 342 14.42 -9.99 3.67
C LYS A 342 13.38 -10.88 2.99
N ASN A 343 13.11 -10.64 1.70
CA ASN A 343 12.16 -11.45 0.93
C ASN A 343 12.77 -12.82 0.60
N SER A 344 14.06 -12.90 0.30
CA SER A 344 14.78 -14.14 0.02
C SER A 344 14.80 -15.07 1.24
N VAL A 345 15.03 -14.53 2.44
CA VAL A 345 14.94 -15.28 3.71
C VAL A 345 13.51 -15.79 3.99
N ARG A 346 12.48 -15.10 3.48
CA ARG A 346 11.09 -15.57 3.58
C ARG A 346 10.72 -16.63 2.53
N ILE A 347 11.40 -16.63 1.38
CA ILE A 347 11.19 -17.60 0.29
C ILE A 347 11.79 -18.97 0.65
N GLU A 348 12.87 -19.05 1.43
CA GLU A 348 13.40 -20.35 1.92
C GLU A 348 12.39 -21.16 2.74
N VAL A 349 11.43 -20.49 3.39
CA VAL A 349 10.33 -21.14 4.14
C VAL A 349 9.16 -21.56 3.23
N SER A 350 9.15 -21.13 1.96
CA SER A 350 8.11 -21.36 0.95
C SER A 350 8.54 -22.33 -0.17
N THR A 351 9.56 -23.15 0.07
CA THR A 351 10.15 -24.12 -0.86
C THR A 351 9.19 -25.21 -1.38
N LEU A 352 7.95 -25.27 -0.89
CA LEU A 352 6.90 -26.15 -1.43
C LEU A 352 6.22 -25.60 -2.71
N LEU A 353 6.36 -24.31 -3.04
CA LEU A 353 5.75 -23.68 -4.23
C LEU A 353 6.75 -23.45 -5.39
N GLN A 354 8.06 -23.52 -5.14
CA GLN A 354 9.09 -23.31 -6.18
C GLN A 354 9.09 -24.43 -7.24
N SER A 355 8.72 -25.66 -6.88
CA SER A 355 8.68 -26.77 -7.84
C SER A 355 7.63 -26.60 -8.95
N GLU A 356 6.58 -25.81 -8.73
CA GLU A 356 5.57 -25.51 -9.75
C GLU A 356 5.96 -24.29 -10.61
N ALA A 357 6.61 -23.29 -10.01
CA ALA A 357 7.08 -22.10 -10.72
C ALA A 357 8.33 -22.37 -11.60
N GLU A 358 9.27 -23.20 -11.13
CA GLU A 358 10.42 -23.64 -11.95
C GLU A 358 9.97 -24.51 -13.13
N LYS A 359 8.91 -25.31 -12.92
CA LYS A 359 8.31 -26.10 -13.99
C LYS A 359 7.62 -25.19 -15.02
N ALA A 360 6.83 -24.22 -14.59
CA ALA A 360 6.21 -23.24 -15.48
C ALA A 360 7.25 -22.42 -16.26
N LYS A 361 8.33 -21.95 -15.59
CA LYS A 361 9.42 -21.21 -16.25
C LYS A 361 10.16 -22.07 -17.30
N SER A 362 10.37 -23.36 -17.02
CA SER A 362 10.99 -24.28 -17.99
C SER A 362 10.09 -24.56 -19.20
N GLU A 363 8.76 -24.57 -19.00
CA GLU A 363 7.78 -24.77 -20.07
C GLU A 363 7.66 -23.52 -20.97
N ASP A 364 7.73 -22.31 -20.38
CA ASP A 364 7.71 -21.04 -21.10
C ASP A 364 8.98 -20.82 -21.95
N GLU A 365 10.17 -21.14 -21.42
CA GLU A 365 11.43 -21.06 -22.16
C GLU A 365 11.44 -22.04 -23.34
N ALA A 366 10.97 -23.27 -23.14
CA ALA A 366 10.86 -24.26 -24.21
C ALA A 366 9.90 -23.84 -25.32
N LEU A 367 8.78 -23.17 -24.98
CA LEU A 367 7.84 -22.63 -25.96
C LEU A 367 8.46 -21.47 -26.78
N LEU A 368 9.19 -20.56 -26.13
CA LEU A 368 9.88 -19.48 -26.83
C LEU A 368 10.95 -20.00 -27.77
N ASP A 369 11.74 -20.99 -27.34
CA ASP A 369 12.73 -21.64 -28.19
C ASP A 369 12.07 -22.35 -29.37
N PHE A 370 10.95 -23.04 -29.14
CA PHE A 370 10.15 -23.64 -30.21
C PHE A 370 9.68 -22.60 -31.24
N ILE A 371 9.14 -21.47 -30.77
CA ILE A 371 8.70 -20.37 -31.63
C ILE A 371 9.88 -19.80 -32.43
N ARG A 372 11.02 -19.54 -31.79
CA ARG A 372 12.22 -19.03 -32.46
C ARG A 372 12.76 -20.01 -33.51
N GLU A 373 12.70 -21.30 -33.26
CA GLU A 373 13.14 -22.31 -34.23
C GLU A 373 12.17 -22.43 -35.40
N HIS A 374 10.86 -22.52 -35.13
CA HIS A 374 9.86 -22.95 -36.11
C HIS A 374 9.07 -21.81 -36.78
N ALA A 375 9.12 -20.58 -36.26
CA ALA A 375 8.43 -19.46 -36.90
C ALA A 375 8.93 -19.25 -38.34
N PRO A 376 8.03 -18.93 -39.29
CA PRO A 376 8.38 -18.77 -40.69
C PRO A 376 9.36 -17.60 -40.89
N SER A 377 10.27 -17.71 -41.85
CA SER A 377 11.20 -16.63 -42.19
C SER A 377 10.63 -15.67 -43.23
N ALA A 378 11.22 -14.48 -43.36
CA ALA A 378 10.82 -13.48 -44.37
C ALA A 378 10.95 -13.96 -45.83
N GLU A 379 11.70 -15.04 -46.08
CA GLU A 379 11.78 -15.67 -47.41
C GLU A 379 10.57 -16.54 -47.73
N LYS A 380 9.82 -17.00 -46.72
CA LYS A 380 8.77 -18.02 -46.85
C LYS A 380 7.37 -17.51 -46.57
N ALA A 381 7.25 -16.39 -45.87
CA ALA A 381 5.98 -15.82 -45.43
C ALA A 381 6.09 -14.30 -45.32
N ASP A 382 4.95 -13.60 -45.31
CA ASP A 382 4.90 -12.19 -44.97
C ASP A 382 4.85 -11.96 -43.45
N LYS A 383 5.10 -10.72 -43.01
CA LYS A 383 5.17 -10.37 -41.58
C LYS A 383 3.85 -10.57 -40.83
N TYR A 384 2.72 -10.48 -41.52
CA TYR A 384 1.39 -10.70 -40.93
C TYR A 384 1.16 -12.20 -40.72
N GLU A 385 1.59 -13.03 -41.67
CA GLU A 385 1.54 -14.49 -41.57
C GLU A 385 2.40 -15.00 -40.40
N LEU A 386 3.59 -14.43 -40.16
CA LEU A 386 4.37 -14.74 -38.95
C LEU A 386 3.60 -14.40 -37.68
N VAL A 387 3.03 -13.19 -37.59
CA VAL A 387 2.32 -12.75 -36.38
C VAL A 387 1.12 -13.65 -36.09
N ALA A 388 0.35 -14.01 -37.12
CA ALA A 388 -0.77 -14.94 -37.01
C ALA A 388 -0.30 -16.34 -36.54
N TRP A 389 0.80 -16.85 -37.09
CA TRP A 389 1.38 -18.13 -36.70
C TRP A 389 1.85 -18.15 -35.24
N VAL A 390 2.53 -17.08 -34.79
CA VAL A 390 2.97 -16.93 -33.40
C VAL A 390 1.77 -16.88 -32.47
N ALA A 391 0.74 -16.10 -32.81
CA ALA A 391 -0.49 -16.01 -32.03
C ALA A 391 -1.18 -17.36 -31.87
N ALA A 392 -1.39 -18.09 -32.98
CA ALA A 392 -2.00 -19.42 -32.95
C ALA A 392 -1.19 -20.42 -32.10
N THR A 393 0.14 -20.33 -32.17
CA THR A 393 1.04 -21.17 -31.36
C THR A 393 0.91 -20.85 -29.88
N LEU A 394 0.88 -19.58 -29.49
CA LEU A 394 0.70 -19.16 -28.10
C LEU A 394 -0.64 -19.62 -27.54
N ILE A 395 -1.74 -19.40 -28.27
CA ILE A 395 -3.09 -19.80 -27.82
C ILE A 395 -3.22 -21.32 -27.68
N LYS A 396 -2.62 -22.10 -28.58
CA LYS A 396 -2.60 -23.56 -28.47
C LYS A 396 -1.95 -24.05 -27.17
N HIS A 397 -1.03 -23.26 -26.62
CA HIS A 397 -0.31 -23.54 -25.39
C HIS A 397 -0.84 -22.76 -24.17
N ASP A 398 -2.00 -22.11 -24.29
CA ASP A 398 -2.59 -21.25 -23.24
C ASP A 398 -1.63 -20.17 -22.73
N ALA A 399 -0.83 -19.62 -23.65
CA ALA A 399 0.23 -18.66 -23.38
C ALA A 399 -0.03 -17.30 -24.06
N PHE A 400 0.73 -16.29 -23.63
CA PHE A 400 0.77 -14.98 -24.28
C PHE A 400 2.22 -14.48 -24.39
N MET A 401 2.45 -13.46 -25.20
CA MET A 401 3.76 -12.86 -25.41
C MET A 401 3.68 -11.34 -25.34
N VAL A 402 4.67 -10.70 -24.70
CA VAL A 402 4.79 -9.25 -24.73
C VAL A 402 5.31 -8.76 -26.08
N VAL A 403 4.78 -7.66 -26.60
CA VAL A 403 5.12 -7.14 -27.93
C VAL A 403 6.63 -6.87 -28.17
N PRO A 404 7.44 -6.48 -27.17
CA PRO A 404 8.89 -6.40 -27.35
C PRO A 404 9.54 -7.73 -27.76
N THR A 405 9.12 -8.86 -27.18
CA THR A 405 9.63 -10.19 -27.54
C THR A 405 9.23 -10.58 -28.97
N LEU A 406 8.04 -10.19 -29.42
CA LEU A 406 7.63 -10.37 -30.81
C LEU A 406 8.54 -9.60 -31.78
N ALA A 407 8.99 -8.40 -31.40
CA ALA A 407 9.91 -7.61 -32.23
C ALA A 407 11.26 -8.30 -32.42
N GLU A 408 11.80 -8.94 -31.37
CA GLU A 408 13.01 -9.75 -31.46
C GLU A 408 12.83 -10.90 -32.45
N ILE A 409 11.73 -11.66 -32.33
CA ILE A 409 11.44 -12.79 -33.23
C ILE A 409 11.29 -12.33 -34.68
N LEU A 410 10.62 -11.20 -34.93
CA LEU A 410 10.50 -10.61 -36.27
C LEU A 410 11.89 -10.30 -36.86
N ASN A 411 12.75 -9.65 -36.09
CA ASN A 411 14.10 -9.30 -36.52
C ASN A 411 14.96 -10.53 -36.79
N ASP A 412 14.93 -11.53 -35.89
CA ASP A 412 15.66 -12.79 -36.02
C ASP A 412 15.23 -13.58 -37.27
N LYS A 413 13.96 -13.46 -37.67
CA LYS A 413 13.39 -14.09 -38.87
C LYS A 413 13.56 -13.27 -40.15
N GLY A 414 14.29 -12.16 -40.07
CA GLY A 414 14.65 -11.32 -41.21
C GLY A 414 13.56 -10.35 -41.66
N PHE A 415 12.50 -10.16 -40.87
CA PHE A 415 11.46 -9.17 -41.18
C PHE A 415 11.95 -7.76 -40.84
N LYS A 416 11.63 -6.81 -41.72
CA LYS A 416 11.91 -5.38 -41.52
C LYS A 416 10.61 -4.57 -41.58
N THR A 417 10.65 -3.37 -41.05
CA THR A 417 9.56 -2.40 -41.18
C THR A 417 9.42 -1.96 -42.64
N ASP A 418 8.35 -1.22 -42.96
CA ASP A 418 8.17 -0.66 -44.30
C ASP A 418 9.22 0.41 -44.66
N TYR A 419 10.01 0.86 -43.67
CA TYR A 419 11.17 1.75 -43.85
C TYR A 419 12.50 0.99 -43.95
N ASP A 420 12.46 -0.33 -44.09
CA ASP A 420 13.63 -1.21 -44.14
C ASP A 420 14.51 -1.13 -42.86
N THR A 421 13.87 -0.94 -41.70
CA THR A 421 14.53 -0.91 -40.38
C THR A 421 14.08 -2.07 -39.49
N GLU A 422 14.81 -2.31 -38.41
CA GLU A 422 14.43 -3.30 -37.39
C GLU A 422 13.22 -2.86 -36.56
N TYR A 423 12.45 -3.84 -36.09
CA TYR A 423 11.39 -3.63 -35.13
C TYR A 423 11.97 -3.37 -33.75
N SER A 424 11.51 -2.31 -33.08
CA SER A 424 11.99 -1.91 -31.75
C SER A 424 11.08 -2.32 -30.58
N GLY A 425 9.98 -3.02 -30.85
CA GLY A 425 8.95 -3.30 -29.84
C GLY A 425 8.06 -2.10 -29.50
N GLY A 426 8.24 -0.96 -30.17
CA GLY A 426 7.44 0.25 -30.00
C GLY A 426 6.25 0.33 -30.96
N ARG A 427 5.80 1.57 -31.26
CA ARG A 427 4.59 1.86 -32.07
C ARG A 427 4.47 1.03 -33.36
N GLY A 428 5.59 0.81 -34.06
CA GLY A 428 5.61 0.02 -35.30
C GLY A 428 5.20 -1.45 -35.10
N THR A 429 5.66 -2.09 -34.02
CA THR A 429 5.30 -3.48 -33.72
C THR A 429 3.84 -3.60 -33.28
N TYR A 430 3.34 -2.69 -32.44
CA TYR A 430 1.92 -2.65 -32.06
C TYR A 430 1.01 -2.45 -33.28
N ARG A 431 1.39 -1.53 -34.19
CA ARG A 431 0.65 -1.32 -35.44
C ARG A 431 0.64 -2.55 -36.32
N LEU A 432 1.72 -3.34 -36.32
CA LEU A 432 1.75 -4.61 -37.06
C LEU A 432 0.77 -5.61 -36.46
N VAL A 433 0.71 -5.75 -35.13
CA VAL A 433 -0.27 -6.62 -34.44
C VAL A 433 -1.71 -6.23 -34.79
N SER A 434 -2.05 -4.95 -34.67
CA SER A 434 -3.40 -4.47 -35.00
C SER A 434 -3.73 -4.63 -36.50
N SER A 435 -2.77 -4.35 -37.38
CA SER A 435 -2.96 -4.52 -38.83
C SER A 435 -3.10 -5.99 -39.22
N THR A 436 -2.45 -6.91 -38.50
CA THR A 436 -2.62 -8.36 -38.68
C THR A 436 -4.04 -8.79 -38.32
N TYR A 437 -4.55 -8.35 -37.16
CA TYR A 437 -5.93 -8.58 -36.76
C TYR A 437 -6.92 -8.13 -37.85
N ILE A 438 -6.81 -6.86 -38.27
CA ILE A 438 -7.74 -6.24 -39.24
C ILE A 438 -7.71 -6.99 -40.58
N ARG A 439 -6.52 -7.44 -41.01
CA ARG A 439 -6.37 -8.22 -42.24
C ARG A 439 -7.08 -9.56 -42.15
N LEU A 440 -6.87 -10.31 -41.06
CA LEU A 440 -7.52 -11.61 -40.85
C LEU A 440 -9.04 -11.49 -40.75
N GLU A 441 -9.53 -10.48 -40.03
CA GLU A 441 -10.97 -10.20 -39.92
C GLU A 441 -11.58 -9.89 -41.29
N LYS A 442 -10.92 -9.05 -42.10
CA LYS A 442 -11.34 -8.72 -43.46
C LYS A 442 -11.35 -9.93 -44.39
N ASP A 443 -10.39 -10.84 -44.22
CA ASP A 443 -10.30 -12.08 -44.99
C ASP A 443 -11.28 -13.16 -44.50
N GLY A 444 -12.05 -12.88 -43.44
CA GLY A 444 -13.06 -13.78 -42.87
C GLY A 444 -12.48 -14.84 -41.92
N ALA A 445 -11.20 -14.74 -41.57
CA ALA A 445 -10.49 -15.64 -40.66
C ALA A 445 -10.68 -15.23 -39.18
N ILE A 446 -11.93 -15.25 -38.72
CA ILE A 446 -12.33 -14.69 -37.42
C ILE A 446 -11.62 -15.35 -36.23
N ASP A 447 -11.42 -16.68 -36.27
CA ASP A 447 -10.73 -17.39 -35.18
C ASP A 447 -9.26 -16.97 -35.06
N GLU A 448 -8.58 -16.79 -36.19
CA GLU A 448 -7.17 -16.37 -36.24
C GLU A 448 -7.02 -14.91 -35.80
N ALA A 449 -7.95 -14.04 -36.20
CA ALA A 449 -8.01 -12.67 -35.71
C ALA A 449 -8.14 -12.63 -34.18
N ARG A 450 -9.04 -13.43 -33.60
CA ARG A 450 -9.17 -13.56 -32.14
C ARG A 450 -7.86 -14.01 -31.50
N TYR A 451 -7.15 -14.98 -32.07
CA TYR A 451 -5.86 -15.41 -31.52
C TYR A 451 -4.86 -14.25 -31.44
N VAL A 452 -4.79 -13.39 -32.47
CA VAL A 452 -3.92 -12.21 -32.47
C VAL A 452 -4.32 -11.21 -31.37
N ALA A 453 -5.62 -10.98 -31.15
CA ALA A 453 -6.09 -10.10 -30.09
C ALA A 453 -5.73 -10.61 -28.69
N GLU A 454 -5.80 -11.94 -28.49
CA GLU A 454 -5.60 -12.56 -27.17
C GLU A 454 -4.11 -12.81 -26.83
N ALA A 455 -3.30 -13.15 -27.83
CA ALA A 455 -1.95 -13.65 -27.65
C ALA A 455 -0.91 -12.58 -27.30
N PHE A 456 -1.14 -11.31 -27.64
CA PHE A 456 -0.12 -10.26 -27.48
C PHE A 456 -0.49 -9.24 -26.39
N ARG A 457 0.50 -8.96 -25.53
CA ARG A 457 0.35 -8.03 -24.39
C ARG A 457 1.33 -6.87 -24.46
N LYS A 458 0.94 -5.74 -23.86
CA LYS A 458 1.85 -4.65 -23.49
C LYS A 458 2.72 -5.10 -22.31
N PRO A 459 3.84 -4.39 -22.00
CA PRO A 459 4.64 -4.67 -20.81
C PRO A 459 3.86 -4.65 -19.48
N ASP A 460 2.76 -3.88 -19.43
CA ASP A 460 1.84 -3.81 -18.29
C ASP A 460 0.82 -4.97 -18.23
N LEU A 461 0.95 -5.97 -19.12
CA LEU A 461 0.09 -7.14 -19.28
C LEU A 461 -1.33 -6.86 -19.80
N THR A 462 -1.65 -5.62 -20.18
CA THR A 462 -2.89 -5.34 -20.91
C THR A 462 -2.79 -5.84 -22.35
N TYR A 463 -3.93 -6.07 -23.01
CA TYR A 463 -3.94 -6.53 -24.41
C TYR A 463 -3.28 -5.49 -25.34
N ALA A 464 -2.45 -5.96 -26.26
CA ALA A 464 -1.81 -5.11 -27.27
C ALA A 464 -2.82 -4.56 -28.29
N TYR A 465 -3.93 -5.26 -28.49
CA TYR A 465 -5.06 -4.88 -29.33
C TYR A 465 -6.37 -5.31 -28.65
N CYS A 466 -7.38 -4.45 -28.62
CA CYS A 466 -8.70 -4.72 -28.07
C CYS A 466 -9.75 -4.47 -29.17
N SER A 467 -10.59 -5.47 -29.46
CA SER A 467 -11.65 -5.38 -30.48
C SER A 467 -12.78 -4.42 -30.09
N ASP A 468 -12.89 -4.08 -28.81
CA ASP A 468 -14.05 -3.37 -28.26
C ASP A 468 -13.84 -1.84 -28.16
N ASP A 469 -12.68 -1.33 -28.60
CA ASP A 469 -12.41 0.11 -28.64
C ASP A 469 -12.93 0.74 -29.94
N GLU A 470 -14.23 1.08 -29.96
CA GLU A 470 -14.83 1.96 -31.00
C GLU A 470 -14.18 3.35 -31.08
N SER A 471 -13.22 3.69 -30.20
CA SER A 471 -12.48 4.96 -30.17
C SER A 471 -11.10 4.93 -30.84
N ALA A 472 -10.60 3.78 -31.30
CA ALA A 472 -9.23 3.66 -31.80
C ALA A 472 -8.97 4.41 -33.13
N GLU A 473 -10.01 4.79 -33.89
CA GLU A 473 -9.82 5.57 -35.14
C GLU A 473 -9.48 7.07 -34.89
N SER A 474 -9.70 7.62 -33.68
CA SER A 474 -9.45 9.05 -33.43
C SER A 474 -8.05 9.38 -32.89
N GLU A 475 -7.26 8.40 -32.44
CA GLU A 475 -5.93 8.67 -31.84
C GLU A 475 -4.74 8.42 -32.78
N PHE A 476 -4.99 7.98 -34.03
CA PHE A 476 -3.91 7.60 -34.96
C PHE A 476 -3.90 8.34 -36.30
N ASN A 477 -4.72 9.39 -36.48
CA ASN A 477 -4.59 10.36 -37.57
C ASN A 477 -3.78 11.59 -37.17
#